data_AF-A0A951ZBL3-F1
#
_entry.id   AF-A0A951ZBL3-F1
#
_cell.length_a   1.000
_cell.length_b   1.000
_cell.length_c   1.000
_cell.angle_alpha   90.00
_cell.angle_beta   90.00
_cell.angle_gamma   90.00
#
_symmetry.space_group_name_H-M   'P 1'
#
loop_
_entity.id
_entity.type
_entity.pdbx_description
1 polymer ?
#
loop_
_entity_poly.entity_id
_entity_poly.type
_entity_poly.pdbx_seq_one_letter_code
_entity_poly.pdbx_strand_id
1 'polypeptide(L)' 'MRLPGWLPAILLALAATTSGLLLWHLYQAEEAPSLTGPPRSDYFLKDFELVALDPLGTESFRVTGPLLSRHQTL' A
#
# COMPACT_ATOMS: atom_id res chain seq x y z
N MET A 1 -36.63 22.64 27.72
CA MET A 1 -35.31 22.50 28.35
C MET A 1 -34.25 22.86 27.32
N ARG A 2 -33.46 23.91 27.53
CA ARG A 2 -32.34 24.25 26.62
C ARG A 2 -31.17 23.33 26.97
N LEU A 3 -30.73 22.51 26.02
CA LEU A 3 -29.55 21.67 26.23
C LEU A 3 -28.32 22.56 26.41
N PRO A 4 -27.38 22.19 27.30
CA PRO A 4 -26.12 22.91 27.45
C PRO A 4 -25.36 22.91 26.12
N GLY A 5 -24.78 24.05 25.73
CA GLY A 5 -24.07 24.19 24.46
C GLY A 5 -22.87 23.27 24.27
N TRP A 6 -22.33 22.71 25.36
CA TRP A 6 -21.21 21.77 25.34
C TRP A 6 -21.61 20.31 25.08
N LEU A 7 -22.89 19.98 25.25
CA LEU A 7 -23.41 18.62 25.09
C LEU A 7 -23.20 18.05 23.67
N PRO A 8 -23.44 18.79 22.56
CA PRO A 8 -23.12 18.29 21.23
C PRO A 8 -21.62 18.07 21.02
N ALA A 9 -20.76 18.91 21.59
CA ALA A 9 -19.32 18.78 21.46
C ALA A 9 -18.82 17.50 22.14
N ILE A 10 -19.34 17.17 23.33
CA ILE A 10 -19.00 15.93 24.04
C ILE A 10 -19.48 14.70 23.25
N LEU A 11 -20.69 14.74 22.70
CA LEU A 11 -21.20 13.64 21.89
C LEU A 11 -20.35 13.38 20.65
N LEU A 12 -19.93 14.44 19.95
CA LEU A 12 -19.04 14.32 18.80
C LEU A 12 -17.66 13.79 19.18
N ALA A 13 -17.08 14.27 20.29
CA ALA A 13 -15.80 13.79 20.78
C ALA A 13 -15.86 12.29 21.11
N LEU A 14 -16.93 11.85 21.77
CA LEU A 14 -17.15 10.44 22.10
C LEU A 14 -17.35 9.57 20.85
N ALA A 15 -18.13 10.04 19.88
CA ALA A 15 -18.33 9.35 18.62
C ALA A 15 -17.01 9.18 17.84
N ALA A 16 -16.18 10.22 17.80
CA ALA A 16 -14.88 10.17 17.12
C ALA A 16 -13.87 9.23 17.81
N THR A 17 -13.83 9.22 19.14
CA THR A 17 -12.92 8.32 19.88
C THR A 17 -13.37 6.87 19.76
N THR A 18 -14.67 6.60 19.91
CA THR A 18 -15.21 5.23 19.79
C THR A 18 -15.05 4.67 18.37
N SER A 19 -15.28 5.48 17.33
CA SER A 19 -15.06 5.04 15.94
C SER A 19 -13.58 4.75 15.66
N GLY A 20 -12.66 5.58 16.17
CA GLY A 20 -11.22 5.34 16.04
C GLY A 20 -10.76 4.08 16.77
N LEU A 21 -11.26 3.84 17.98
CA LEU A 21 -10.95 2.62 18.74
C LEU A 21 -11.54 1.37 18.07
N LEU A 22 -12.78 1.44 17.57
CA LEU A 22 -13.39 0.35 16.83
C LEU A 22 -12.60 0.05 15.55
N LEU A 23 -12.20 1.07 14.81
CA LEU A 23 -11.36 0.90 13.64
C LEU A 23 -10.04 0.23 14.02
N TRP A 24 -9.38 0.68 15.09
CA TRP A 24 -8.14 0.06 15.57
C TRP A 24 -8.33 -1.41 15.95
N HIS A 25 -9.43 -1.75 16.62
CA HIS A 25 -9.74 -3.13 17.00
C HIS A 25 -10.14 -4.01 15.82
N LEU A 26 -10.81 -3.45 14.82
CA LEU A 26 -11.23 -4.15 13.60
C LEU A 26 -10.14 -4.18 12.54
N TYR A 27 -9.12 -3.32 12.67
CA TYR A 27 -7.98 -3.28 11.79
C TYR A 27 -7.13 -4.52 12.05
N GLN A 28 -7.51 -5.60 11.37
CA GLN A 28 -6.59 -6.67 11.07
C GLN A 28 -5.60 -6.08 10.08
N ALA A 29 -4.36 -5.85 10.50
CA ALA A 29 -3.28 -5.68 9.55
C ALA A 29 -3.33 -6.91 8.66
N GLU A 30 -3.74 -6.75 7.40
CA GLU A 30 -3.69 -7.83 6.43
C GLU A 30 -2.23 -8.26 6.35
N GLU A 31 -1.94 -9.35 7.06
CA GLU A 31 -0.68 -10.05 6.94
C GLU A 31 -0.59 -10.38 5.46
N ALA A 32 0.34 -9.73 4.76
CA ALA A 32 0.48 -9.88 3.32
C ALA A 32 0.43 -11.38 3.03
N PRO A 33 -0.54 -11.87 2.23
CA PRO A 33 -0.83 -13.28 2.15
C PRO A 33 0.47 -14.02 1.90
N SER A 34 0.85 -14.90 2.84
CA SER A 34 2.05 -15.70 2.68
C SER A 34 1.89 -16.43 1.35
N LEU A 35 2.69 -16.04 0.35
CA LEU A 35 2.62 -16.56 -1.01
C LEU A 35 2.95 -18.06 -0.96
N THR A 36 1.94 -18.87 -0.67
CA THR A 36 2.02 -20.32 -0.56
C THR A 36 1.87 -20.89 -1.95
N GLY A 37 2.95 -20.82 -2.71
CA GLY A 37 3.09 -21.35 -4.05
C GLY A 37 4.56 -21.37 -4.46
N PRO A 38 4.92 -22.08 -5.54
CA PRO A 38 6.27 -21.96 -6.10
C PRO A 38 6.55 -20.49 -6.43
N PRO A 39 7.84 -20.05 -6.39
CA PRO A 39 8.21 -18.67 -6.69
C PRO A 39 7.51 -18.20 -7.96
N ARG A 40 6.52 -17.33 -7.84
CA ARG A 40 5.89 -16.68 -8.98
C ARG A 40 6.61 -15.36 -9.18
N SER A 41 6.88 -15.02 -10.43
CA SER A 41 7.33 -13.68 -10.75
C SER A 41 6.23 -12.71 -10.35
N ASP A 42 6.58 -11.63 -9.64
CA ASP A 42 5.62 -10.61 -9.23
C ASP A 42 4.96 -9.96 -10.44
N TYR A 43 5.76 -9.79 -11.50
CA TYR A 43 5.29 -9.41 -12.82
C TYR A 43 6.16 -10.00 -13.92
N PHE A 44 5.57 -10.12 -15.10
CA PHE A 44 6.27 -10.39 -16.35
C PHE A 44 5.93 -9.31 -17.38
N LEU A 45 6.92 -8.93 -18.18
CA LEU A 45 6.75 -8.03 -19.32
C LEU A 45 7.09 -8.80 -20.60
N LYS A 46 6.33 -8.57 -21.66
CA LYS A 46 6.60 -9.08 -23.02
C LYS A 46 7.02 -7.94 -23.93
N ASP A 47 7.96 -8.22 -24.83
CA ASP A 47 8.49 -7.24 -25.80
C ASP A 47 8.85 -5.90 -25.14
N PHE A 48 9.67 -5.99 -24.09
CA PHE A 48 9.92 -4.88 -23.18
C PHE A 48 11.17 -4.08 -23.60
N GLU A 49 11.16 -2.81 -23.20
CA GLU A 49 12.31 -1.92 -23.17
C GLU A 49 12.43 -1.34 -21.77
N LEU A 50 13.60 -1.46 -21.15
CA LEU A 50 13.93 -0.92 -19.85
C LEU A 50 15.02 0.12 -20.01
N VAL A 51 14.76 1.36 -19.58
CA VAL A 51 15.72 2.45 -19.55
C VAL A 51 15.99 2.80 -18.10
N ALA A 52 17.23 2.62 -17.65
CA ALA A 52 17.66 3.02 -16.32
C ALA A 52 18.36 4.38 -16.40
N LEU A 53 17.99 5.28 -15.49
CA LEU A 53 18.57 6.62 -15.40
C LEU A 53 19.58 6.70 -14.24
N ASP A 54 20.58 7.57 -14.40
CA ASP A 54 21.49 7.95 -13.33
C ASP A 54 20.87 8.99 -12.39
N PRO A 55 21.57 9.39 -11.30
CA PRO A 55 21.05 10.40 -10.37
C PRO A 55 20.85 11.80 -10.97
N LEU A 56 21.43 12.08 -12.13
CA LEU A 56 21.27 13.35 -12.86
C LEU A 56 20.13 13.27 -13.90
N GLY A 57 19.47 12.12 -14.03
CA GLY A 57 18.39 11.88 -14.98
C GLY A 57 18.86 11.50 -16.39
N THR A 58 20.15 11.20 -16.57
CA THR A 58 20.71 10.78 -17.86
C THR A 58 20.60 9.25 -18.02
N GLU A 59 20.40 8.76 -19.25
CA GLU A 59 20.37 7.32 -19.52
C GLU A 59 21.69 6.65 -19.12
N SER A 60 21.60 5.73 -18.15
CA SER A 60 22.72 4.91 -17.70
C SER A 60 22.84 3.66 -18.55
N PHE A 61 21.74 2.94 -18.73
CA PHE A 61 21.71 1.78 -19.61
C PHE A 61 20.30 1.48 -20.10
N ARG A 62 20.24 0.71 -21.18
CA ARG A 62 19.00 0.24 -21.82
C ARG A 62 19.06 -1.25 -22.08
N VAL A 63 17.97 -1.94 -21.77
CA VAL A 63 17.81 -3.38 -22.00
C VAL A 63 16.53 -3.60 -22.79
N THR A 64 16.60 -4.38 -23.85
CA THR A 64 15.44 -4.84 -24.61
C THR A 64 15.37 -6.36 -24.60
N GLY A 65 14.16 -6.91 -24.66
CA GLY A 65 14.02 -8.36 -24.74
C GLY A 65 12.57 -8.82 -24.88
N PRO A 66 12.38 -10.10 -25.26
CA PRO A 66 11.05 -10.67 -25.47
C PRO A 66 10.32 -10.95 -24.14
N LEU A 67 11.06 -11.15 -23.04
CA LEU A 67 10.50 -11.50 -21.75
C LEU A 67 11.39 -10.98 -20.60
N LEU A 68 10.79 -10.30 -19.63
CA LEU A 68 11.39 -9.98 -18.33
C LEU A 68 10.51 -10.54 -17.22
N SER A 69 11.10 -11.28 -16.29
CA SER A 69 10.44 -11.81 -15.10
C SER A 69 11.11 -11.27 -13.84
N ARG A 70 10.40 -10.50 -13.02
CA ARG A 70 10.91 -10.05 -11.71
C ARG A 70 10.43 -11.01 -10.63
N HIS A 71 11.36 -11.52 -9.83
CA HIS A 71 11.06 -12.23 -8.59
C HIS A 71 11.56 -11.39 -7.41
N GLN A 72 10.70 -11.12 -6.44
CA GLN A 72 11.14 -10.68 -5.12
C GLN A 72 11.88 -11.83 -4.42
N THR A 73 13.20 -11.71 -4.29
CA THR A 73 13.91 -12.44 -3.24
C THR A 73 13.65 -11.69 -1.94
N LEU A 74 12.83 -12.30 -1.07
CA LEU A 74 12.66 -11.87 0.32
C LEU A 74 13.99 -12.02 1.08
#